data_AF-A0A2E8FI83-F1
#
_entry.id   AF-A0A2E8FI83-F1
#
_cell.length_a   1.000
_cell.length_b   1.000
_cell.length_c   1.000
_cell.angle_alpha   90.00
_cell.angle_beta   90.00
_cell.angle_gamma   90.00
#
_symmetry.space_group_name_H-M   'P 1'
#
loop_
_entity.id
_entity.type
_entity.pdbx_description
1 polymer ?
#
loop_
_entity_poly.entity_id
_entity_poly.type
_entity_poly.pdbx_seq_one_letter_code
_entity_poly.pdbx_strand_id
1 'polypeptide(L)'
;MINRDIDTPTPEPQRFKFRWLKEDGSEAAFSRKKKGSFDGETLVLDDISVPASQILAVEAYEGRLVMSFVSPDGTVDSAGFRAYKISATDLKLDVDVARSGMWAEMTREKMTAAGRGAWFRTIRCPQCRATLDLSEMEDTPQVYCHFCETLSTVEQSGGILDEHDFGLCEECGMFSRPRKFTIFYFYFLLVVWGWHSSVTNRCPACMRGNAWKMLFGNLPFVLGVPTAVVQLFRCYGGKITGSVAAGLDDANLKARKGDVLAALQSYGRILEQVPWSAGIKYNVALALLQQNEIERAAESLRLALKDCANYAPAYPLLVGCYDELGEQDQLTELRRVWGDDGDEEEPSVEGEPENSGAVPGSLDDDDAWGR
;
A
#
# COMPACT_ATOMS: atom_id res chain seq x y z
N MET A 1 -18.74 16.41 29.68
CA MET A 1 -17.84 16.59 30.84
C MET A 1 -16.43 16.67 30.30
N ILE A 2 -15.78 17.81 30.53
CA ILE A 2 -14.41 18.08 30.12
C ILE A 2 -13.52 17.27 31.06
N ASN A 3 -12.72 16.35 30.53
CA ASN A 3 -11.60 15.77 31.28
C ASN A 3 -10.31 16.23 30.59
N ARG A 4 -9.75 17.30 31.15
CA ARG A 4 -8.34 17.66 30.97
C ARG A 4 -7.50 16.78 31.88
N ASP A 5 -6.25 16.62 31.47
CA ASP A 5 -5.10 16.08 32.19
C ASP A 5 -4.89 14.56 32.09
N ILE A 6 -4.15 14.18 31.05
CA ILE A 6 -2.92 13.43 31.27
C ILE A 6 -1.80 14.26 30.65
N ASP A 7 -1.01 14.88 31.53
CA ASP A 7 0.32 15.42 31.27
C ASP A 7 1.21 14.24 30.82
N THR A 8 1.13 13.89 29.53
CA THR A 8 2.10 12.98 28.93
C THR A 8 3.41 13.75 28.82
N PRO A 9 4.52 13.27 29.41
CA PRO A 9 5.81 13.92 29.23
C PRO A 9 6.05 14.10 27.74
N THR A 10 6.38 15.31 27.31
CA THR A 10 6.78 15.58 25.93
C THR A 10 7.84 14.54 25.59
N PRO A 11 7.58 13.63 24.64
CA PRO A 11 8.49 12.52 24.39
C PRO A 11 9.87 13.09 24.07
N GLU A 12 10.91 12.56 24.73
CA GLU A 12 12.26 13.04 24.47
C GLU A 12 12.53 12.98 22.96
N PRO A 13 13.11 14.04 22.36
CA PRO A 13 13.30 14.11 20.92
C PRO A 13 14.15 12.93 20.48
N GLN A 14 13.62 12.16 19.54
CA GLN A 14 14.29 11.00 18.98
C GLN A 14 15.47 11.46 18.15
N ARG A 15 16.69 11.20 18.63
CA ARG A 15 17.92 11.64 17.98
C ARG A 15 18.53 10.52 17.16
N PHE A 16 18.83 10.80 15.91
CA PHE A 16 19.43 9.83 15.00
C PHE A 16 20.57 10.44 14.18
N LYS A 17 21.25 9.55 13.44
CA LYS A 17 22.27 9.93 12.47
C LYS A 17 21.75 9.59 11.09
N PHE A 18 22.08 10.38 10.08
CA PHE A 18 21.64 10.09 8.73
C PHE A 18 22.67 10.44 7.65
N ARG A 19 22.43 9.97 6.43
CA ARG A 19 23.12 10.40 5.22
C ARG A 19 22.11 10.65 4.11
N TRP A 20 22.33 11.70 3.34
CA TRP A 20 21.54 11.97 2.14
C TRP A 20 21.74 10.87 1.10
N LEU A 21 20.65 10.54 0.43
CA LEU A 21 20.64 9.73 -0.78
C LEU A 21 20.83 10.64 -1.97
N LYS A 22 21.45 10.10 -3.03
CA LYS A 22 21.47 10.73 -4.35
C LYS A 22 20.17 10.38 -5.10
N GLU A 23 19.99 10.98 -6.27
CA GLU A 23 18.87 10.69 -7.17
C GLU A 23 18.76 9.19 -7.54
N ASP A 24 19.90 8.49 -7.63
CA ASP A 24 19.96 7.04 -7.89
C ASP A 24 19.66 6.16 -6.65
N GLY A 25 19.29 6.77 -5.51
CA GLY A 25 19.03 6.08 -4.24
C GLY A 25 20.28 5.57 -3.53
N SER A 26 21.48 5.78 -4.09
CA SER A 26 22.75 5.45 -3.44
C SER A 26 23.14 6.49 -2.39
N GLU A 27 23.89 6.07 -1.37
CA GLU A 27 24.44 7.03 -0.42
C GLU A 27 25.53 7.86 -1.09
N ALA A 28 25.61 9.15 -0.74
CA ALA A 28 26.77 9.97 -1.06
C ALA A 28 28.03 9.37 -0.43
N ALA A 29 28.84 8.69 -1.25
CA ALA A 29 30.09 8.06 -0.83
C ALA A 29 30.97 9.09 -0.12
N PHE A 30 31.58 8.68 1.00
CA PHE A 30 32.46 9.51 1.84
C PHE A 30 31.81 10.70 2.58
N SER A 31 30.48 10.84 2.57
CA SER A 31 29.79 11.84 3.40
C SER A 31 29.81 11.48 4.90
N ARG A 32 30.12 12.47 5.74
CA ARG A 32 29.97 12.35 7.21
C ARG A 32 28.49 12.19 7.57
N LYS A 33 28.21 11.33 8.55
CA LYS A 33 26.84 11.17 9.08
C LYS A 33 26.39 12.48 9.74
N LYS A 34 25.32 13.06 9.21
CA LYS A 34 24.65 14.27 9.72
C LYS A 34 23.78 13.93 10.93
N LYS A 35 23.36 14.95 11.68
CA LYS A 35 22.49 14.80 12.86
C LYS A 35 21.05 15.05 12.46
N GLY A 36 20.15 14.13 12.82
CA GLY A 36 18.71 14.34 12.68
C GLY A 36 18.00 14.18 14.02
N SER A 37 16.84 14.80 14.15
CA SER A 37 15.97 14.62 15.30
C SER A 37 14.51 14.78 14.93
N PHE A 38 13.63 14.11 15.67
CA PHE A 38 12.20 14.28 15.59
C PHE A 38 11.62 14.39 17.01
N ASP A 39 10.88 15.46 17.29
CA ASP A 39 10.30 15.75 18.61
C ASP A 39 8.78 15.50 18.69
N GLY A 40 8.18 14.99 17.62
CA GLY A 40 6.73 14.81 17.51
C GLY A 40 6.02 15.95 16.80
N GLU A 41 6.70 17.07 16.55
CA GLU A 41 6.15 18.23 15.83
C GLU A 41 7.01 18.60 14.62
N THR A 42 8.33 18.48 14.73
CA THR A 42 9.29 18.94 13.72
C THR A 42 10.36 17.90 13.46
N LEU A 43 10.53 17.56 12.18
CA LEU A 43 11.63 16.72 11.71
C LEU A 43 12.80 17.61 11.29
N VAL A 44 13.91 17.50 12.00
CA VAL A 44 15.14 18.23 11.72
C VAL A 44 16.15 17.30 11.06
N LEU A 45 16.62 17.68 9.88
CA LEU A 45 17.63 17.00 9.07
C LEU A 45 18.77 17.98 8.74
N ASP A 46 19.76 18.06 9.63
CA ASP A 46 20.87 19.00 9.54
C ASP A 46 20.39 20.46 9.59
N ASP A 47 20.43 21.19 8.48
CA ASP A 47 19.96 22.58 8.38
C ASP A 47 18.48 22.68 7.91
N ILE A 48 17.86 21.55 7.57
CA ILE A 48 16.47 21.49 7.12
C ILE A 48 15.58 21.17 8.32
N SER A 49 14.54 21.98 8.53
CA SER A 49 13.56 21.80 9.60
C SER A 49 12.16 21.77 8.99
N VAL A 50 11.51 20.61 9.04
CA VAL A 50 10.20 20.39 8.42
C VAL A 50 9.17 20.10 9.51
N PRO A 51 8.20 21.00 9.75
CA PRO A 51 7.04 20.70 10.57
C PRO A 51 6.29 19.48 10.04
N ALA A 52 5.85 18.59 10.93
CA ALA A 52 5.14 17.37 10.54
C ALA A 52 3.86 17.69 9.73
N SER A 53 3.19 18.81 10.02
CA SER A 53 2.04 19.29 9.25
C SER A 53 2.34 19.60 7.77
N GLN A 54 3.61 19.87 7.42
CA GLN A 54 4.06 20.15 6.05
C GLN A 54 4.57 18.91 5.32
N ILE A 55 4.70 17.76 5.99
CA ILE A 55 5.20 16.52 5.39
C ILE A 55 4.06 15.78 4.69
N LEU A 56 4.03 15.82 3.35
CA LEU A 56 2.97 15.26 2.51
C LEU A 56 3.02 13.73 2.40
N ALA A 57 4.22 13.15 2.29
CA ALA A 57 4.41 11.69 2.27
C ALA A 57 5.75 11.31 2.90
N VAL A 58 5.81 10.12 3.49
CA VAL A 58 7.04 9.49 3.97
C VAL A 58 6.96 8.01 3.63
N GLU A 59 7.95 7.52 2.89
CA GLU A 59 8.11 6.10 2.58
C GLU A 59 9.41 5.56 3.13
N ALA A 60 9.37 4.34 3.69
CA ALA A 60 10.54 3.69 4.28
C ALA A 60 10.80 2.33 3.64
N TYR A 61 11.99 2.17 3.07
CA TYR A 61 12.42 0.92 2.44
C TYR A 61 13.88 0.59 2.78
N GLU A 62 14.11 -0.59 3.38
CA GLU A 62 15.45 -1.09 3.75
C GLU A 62 16.33 -0.09 4.54
N GLY A 63 15.74 0.66 5.48
CA GLY A 63 16.47 1.64 6.29
C GLY A 63 16.68 3.00 5.62
N ARG A 64 16.19 3.16 4.39
CA ARG A 64 16.10 4.43 3.65
C ARG A 64 14.71 5.03 3.85
N LEU A 65 14.65 6.35 3.95
CA LEU A 65 13.42 7.11 3.91
C LEU A 65 13.45 8.05 2.71
N VAL A 66 12.30 8.22 2.09
CA VAL A 66 12.02 9.28 1.12
C VAL A 66 10.81 10.04 1.62
N MET A 67 10.88 11.35 1.62
CA MET A 67 9.75 12.19 2.03
C MET A 67 9.51 13.31 1.03
N SER A 68 8.25 13.71 0.90
CA SER A 68 7.84 14.94 0.24
C SER A 68 7.24 15.90 1.26
N PHE A 69 7.49 17.19 1.09
CA PHE A 69 7.03 18.22 2.01
C PHE A 69 6.86 19.56 1.30
N VAL A 70 6.03 20.43 1.89
CA VAL A 70 5.85 21.80 1.40
C VAL A 70 6.92 22.69 2.02
N SER A 71 7.74 23.31 1.18
CA SER A 71 8.75 24.28 1.59
C SER A 71 8.12 25.62 1.99
N PRO A 72 8.85 26.49 2.72
CA PRO A 72 8.32 27.79 3.18
C PRO A 72 7.85 28.72 2.05
N ASP A 73 8.34 28.52 0.83
CA ASP A 73 7.92 29.25 -0.37
C ASP A 73 6.66 28.67 -1.05
N GLY A 74 6.09 27.60 -0.50
CA GLY A 74 4.91 26.91 -1.02
C GLY A 74 5.20 25.86 -2.08
N THR A 75 6.48 25.61 -2.43
CA THR A 75 6.86 24.58 -3.39
C THR A 75 6.87 23.19 -2.74
N VAL A 76 6.57 22.14 -3.53
CA VAL A 76 6.68 20.76 -3.04
C VAL A 76 8.09 20.26 -3.30
N ASP A 77 8.84 20.03 -2.23
CA ASP A 77 10.18 19.48 -2.26
C ASP A 77 10.19 18.00 -1.85
N SER A 78 11.26 17.30 -2.21
CA SER A 78 11.48 15.91 -1.79
C SER A 78 12.90 15.70 -1.26
N ALA A 79 13.04 14.78 -0.31
CA ALA A 79 14.33 14.45 0.26
C ALA A 79 14.43 12.95 0.59
N GLY A 80 15.54 12.33 0.17
CA GLY A 80 15.87 10.95 0.47
C GLY A 80 17.03 10.85 1.46
N PHE A 81 16.90 10.07 2.53
CA PHE A 81 17.98 9.85 3.48
C PHE A 81 17.99 8.44 4.07
N ARG A 82 19.17 7.94 4.42
CA ARG A 82 19.31 6.70 5.21
C ARG A 82 19.47 7.04 6.69
N ALA A 83 18.59 6.52 7.52
CA ALA A 83 18.65 6.69 8.98
C ALA A 83 19.53 5.63 9.66
N TYR A 84 20.19 6.03 10.74
CA TYR A 84 21.07 5.21 11.56
C TYR A 84 20.77 5.46 13.05
N LYS A 85 20.89 4.40 13.86
CA LYS A 85 20.53 4.37 15.29
C LYS A 85 19.04 4.47 15.59
N ILE A 86 18.22 4.53 14.55
CA ILE A 86 16.77 4.42 14.60
C ILE A 86 16.34 3.53 13.43
N SER A 87 15.27 2.78 13.62
CA SER A 87 14.60 2.05 12.54
C SER A 87 13.93 3.06 11.60
N ALA A 88 14.13 2.91 10.29
CA ALA A 88 13.46 3.78 9.33
C ALA A 88 11.93 3.62 9.37
N THR A 89 11.46 2.40 9.64
CA THR A 89 10.04 2.09 9.79
C THR A 89 9.46 2.75 11.05
N ASP A 90 10.20 2.76 12.15
CA ASP A 90 9.75 3.37 13.41
C ASP A 90 9.71 4.90 13.25
N LEU A 91 10.75 5.49 12.63
CA LEU A 91 10.76 6.93 12.33
C LEU A 91 9.61 7.32 11.39
N LYS A 92 9.34 6.54 10.32
CA LYS A 92 8.18 6.74 9.44
C LYS A 92 6.89 6.72 10.25
N LEU A 93 6.71 5.70 11.09
CA LEU A 93 5.53 5.54 11.92
C LEU A 93 5.30 6.75 12.83
N ASP A 94 6.34 7.21 13.53
CA ASP A 94 6.22 8.34 14.44
C ASP A 94 5.89 9.65 13.70
N VAL A 95 6.50 9.88 12.54
CA VAL A 95 6.19 11.02 11.68
C VAL A 95 4.75 10.93 11.14
N ASP A 96 4.30 9.75 10.71
CA ASP A 96 2.94 9.51 10.23
C ASP A 96 1.88 9.75 11.32
N VAL A 97 2.13 9.28 12.54
CA VAL A 97 1.24 9.50 13.68
C VAL A 97 1.14 10.99 14.02
N ALA A 98 2.28 11.70 14.03
CA ALA A 98 2.30 13.13 14.30
C ALA A 98 1.57 13.94 13.23
N ARG A 99 1.95 13.78 11.96
CA ARG A 99 1.38 14.56 10.85
C ARG A 99 -0.11 14.32 10.69
N SER A 100 -0.56 13.07 10.83
CA SER A 100 -1.98 12.72 10.76
C SER A 100 -2.82 13.41 11.84
N GLY A 101 -2.29 13.53 13.06
CA GLY A 101 -2.95 14.28 14.14
C GLY A 101 -3.04 15.78 13.85
N MET A 102 -1.96 16.38 13.32
CA MET A 102 -1.95 17.80 12.96
C MET A 102 -2.89 18.10 11.80
N TRP A 103 -2.92 17.23 10.79
CA TRP A 103 -3.84 17.36 9.65
C TRP A 103 -5.29 17.30 10.08
N ALA A 104 -5.65 16.34 10.93
CA ALA A 104 -6.99 16.23 11.48
C ALA A 104 -7.41 17.50 12.24
N GLU A 105 -6.52 18.12 13.01
CA GLU A 105 -6.86 19.36 13.73
C GLU A 105 -7.03 20.55 12.78
N MET A 106 -6.18 20.66 11.74
CA MET A 106 -6.37 21.66 10.68
C MET A 106 -7.70 21.45 9.94
N THR A 107 -8.10 20.21 9.64
CA THR A 107 -9.41 19.93 9.04
C THR A 107 -10.54 20.35 9.98
N ARG A 108 -10.43 20.05 11.28
CA ARG A 108 -11.42 20.45 12.29
C ARG A 108 -11.62 21.97 12.30
N GLU A 109 -10.53 22.73 12.31
CA GLU A 109 -10.56 24.19 12.29
C GLU A 109 -11.22 24.72 11.02
N LYS A 110 -10.81 24.23 9.84
CA LYS A 110 -11.40 24.58 8.54
C LYS A 110 -12.90 24.29 8.50
N MET A 111 -13.31 23.10 8.91
CA MET A 111 -14.72 22.67 8.94
C MET A 111 -15.54 23.50 9.92
N THR A 112 -14.99 23.81 11.10
CA THR A 112 -15.65 24.66 12.09
C THR A 112 -15.83 26.09 11.56
N ALA A 113 -14.81 26.66 10.93
CA ALA A 113 -14.88 27.97 10.29
C ALA A 113 -15.91 28.01 9.15
N ALA A 114 -16.07 26.91 8.41
CA ALA A 114 -17.08 26.76 7.37
C ALA A 114 -18.50 26.47 7.91
N GLY A 115 -18.70 26.37 9.23
CA GLY A 115 -19.99 26.00 9.84
C GLY A 115 -20.36 24.51 9.65
N ARG A 116 -19.42 23.68 9.21
CA ARG A 116 -19.58 22.24 8.90
C ARG A 116 -18.96 21.34 9.97
N GLY A 117 -18.52 21.88 11.11
CA GLY A 117 -17.84 21.14 12.18
C GLY A 117 -18.60 19.93 12.74
N ALA A 118 -19.93 19.87 12.58
CA ALA A 118 -20.73 18.69 12.96
C ALA A 118 -20.41 17.42 12.14
N TRP A 119 -19.84 17.58 10.94
CA TRP A 119 -19.45 16.49 10.05
C TRP A 119 -17.98 16.08 10.21
N PHE A 120 -17.24 16.73 11.12
CA PHE A 120 -15.87 16.37 11.42
C PHE A 120 -15.84 15.06 12.20
N ARG A 121 -15.17 14.04 11.64
CA ARG A 121 -15.05 12.73 12.27
C ARG A 121 -13.67 12.17 12.04
N THR A 122 -13.10 11.59 13.09
CA THR A 122 -11.80 10.90 13.00
C THR A 122 -11.83 9.59 13.77
N ILE A 123 -10.92 8.71 13.41
CA ILE A 123 -10.63 7.49 14.16
C ILE A 123 -9.12 7.26 14.22
N ARG A 124 -8.63 6.68 15.31
CA ARG A 124 -7.23 6.23 15.37
C ARG A 124 -7.11 4.84 14.79
N CYS A 125 -6.19 4.65 13.85
CA CYS A 125 -5.89 3.35 13.29
C CYS A 125 -5.55 2.34 14.41
N PRO A 126 -6.21 1.16 14.48
CA PRO A 126 -5.92 0.15 15.49
C PRO A 126 -4.48 -0.39 15.48
N GLN A 127 -3.79 -0.30 14.34
CA GLN A 127 -2.43 -0.83 14.16
C GLN A 127 -1.36 0.22 14.39
N CYS A 128 -1.38 1.31 13.61
CA CYS A 128 -0.31 2.31 13.64
C CYS A 128 -0.62 3.53 14.53
N ARG A 129 -1.87 3.69 15.00
CA ARG A 129 -2.37 4.83 15.80
C ARG A 129 -2.44 6.18 15.07
N ALA A 130 -2.17 6.23 13.76
CA ALA A 130 -2.39 7.43 12.96
C ALA A 130 -3.85 7.87 13.03
N THR A 131 -4.08 9.19 12.97
CA THR A 131 -5.42 9.78 13.01
C THR A 131 -5.97 9.85 11.60
N LEU A 132 -7.00 9.05 11.33
CA LEU A 132 -7.66 9.00 10.03
C LEU A 132 -8.81 9.99 10.01
N ASP A 133 -8.78 10.89 9.03
CA ASP A 133 -9.88 11.79 8.73
C ASP A 133 -10.97 11.03 7.97
N LEU A 134 -12.16 10.96 8.55
CA LEU A 134 -13.35 10.33 7.99
C LEU A 134 -14.49 11.35 7.91
N SER A 135 -14.14 12.64 7.86
CA SER A 135 -15.11 13.72 7.67
C SER A 135 -15.85 13.52 6.37
N GLU A 136 -17.15 13.82 6.37
CA GLU A 136 -18.05 13.66 5.21
C GLU A 136 -18.26 12.23 4.69
N MET A 137 -17.53 11.24 5.19
CA MET A 137 -17.67 9.84 4.83
C MET A 137 -18.72 9.13 5.68
N GLU A 138 -19.44 8.18 5.09
CA GLU A 138 -20.40 7.34 5.80
C GLU A 138 -19.75 6.55 6.93
N ASP A 139 -20.53 6.26 7.97
CA ASP A 139 -20.09 5.36 9.02
C ASP A 139 -20.14 3.92 8.51
N THR A 140 -19.00 3.23 8.55
CA THR A 140 -18.80 1.94 7.90
C THR A 140 -18.09 0.97 8.84
N PRO A 141 -18.35 -0.35 8.73
CA PRO A 141 -17.85 -1.34 9.68
C PRO A 141 -16.33 -1.51 9.66
N GLN A 142 -15.67 -1.11 8.57
CA GLN A 142 -14.22 -1.18 8.42
C GLN A 142 -13.60 0.20 8.16
N VAL A 143 -12.32 0.32 8.49
CA VAL A 143 -11.50 1.48 8.18
C VAL A 143 -10.20 1.05 7.52
N TYR A 144 -9.79 1.80 6.50
CA TYR A 144 -8.50 1.64 5.83
C TYR A 144 -7.52 2.72 6.30
N CYS A 145 -6.31 2.32 6.67
CA CYS A 145 -5.26 3.26 7.04
C CYS A 145 -4.27 3.43 5.90
N HIS A 146 -4.27 4.58 5.23
CA HIS A 146 -3.32 4.84 4.13
C HIS A 146 -1.85 5.01 4.60
N PHE A 147 -1.58 5.14 5.91
CA PHE A 147 -0.21 5.25 6.43
C PHE A 147 0.49 3.90 6.62
N CYS A 148 -0.27 2.86 6.99
CA CYS A 148 0.23 1.50 7.21
C CYS A 148 -0.44 0.45 6.33
N GLU A 149 -1.24 0.89 5.35
CA GLU A 149 -1.93 0.09 4.34
C GLU A 149 -2.79 -1.04 4.91
N THR A 150 -3.26 -0.86 6.14
CA THR A 150 -4.02 -1.88 6.85
C THR A 150 -5.52 -1.60 6.80
N LEU A 151 -6.29 -2.64 6.43
CA LEU A 151 -7.73 -2.67 6.60
C LEU A 151 -8.07 -3.22 8.00
N SER A 152 -9.05 -2.64 8.68
CA SER A 152 -9.45 -3.10 10.01
C SER A 152 -10.94 -2.96 10.21
N THR A 153 -11.58 -4.06 10.59
CA THR A 153 -12.96 -4.06 11.07
C THR A 153 -13.02 -3.45 12.46
N VAL A 154 -13.77 -2.35 12.61
CA VAL A 154 -13.93 -1.59 13.85
C VAL A 154 -15.22 -1.93 14.60
N GLU A 155 -16.19 -2.54 13.92
CA GLU A 155 -17.40 -3.06 14.53
C GLU A 155 -17.17 -4.42 15.21
N GLN A 156 -17.94 -4.75 16.25
CA GLN A 156 -17.61 -5.84 17.20
C GLN A 156 -17.57 -7.26 16.59
N SER A 157 -18.14 -7.50 15.41
CA SER A 157 -18.19 -8.86 14.82
C SER A 157 -18.49 -8.84 13.33
N GLY A 158 -17.75 -9.57 12.49
CA GLY A 158 -18.10 -9.74 11.06
C GLY A 158 -16.94 -9.58 10.08
N GLY A 159 -15.76 -9.23 10.59
CA GLY A 159 -14.50 -9.14 9.83
C GLY A 159 -13.65 -10.40 9.86
N ILE A 160 -12.54 -10.37 9.14
CA ILE A 160 -11.54 -11.44 9.10
C ILE A 160 -10.74 -11.45 10.42
N LEU A 161 -10.45 -12.63 10.97
CA LEU A 161 -9.51 -12.76 12.09
C LEU A 161 -8.09 -12.37 11.65
N ASP A 162 -7.38 -11.60 12.49
CA ASP A 162 -6.05 -11.06 12.18
C ASP A 162 -6.02 -10.29 10.85
N GLU A 163 -7.05 -9.49 10.58
CA GLU A 163 -7.20 -8.73 9.33
C GLU A 163 -6.00 -7.84 8.99
N HIS A 164 -5.24 -7.41 9.99
CA HIS A 164 -4.01 -6.64 9.83
C HIS A 164 -2.89 -7.36 9.08
N ASP A 165 -2.93 -8.70 9.00
CA ASP A 165 -2.01 -9.47 8.16
C ASP A 165 -2.40 -9.45 6.67
N PHE A 166 -3.60 -8.95 6.35
CA PHE A 166 -4.11 -8.85 4.99
C PHE A 166 -3.86 -7.47 4.40
N GLY A 167 -3.66 -7.44 3.09
CA GLY A 167 -3.36 -6.25 2.33
C GLY A 167 -3.23 -6.56 0.85
N LEU A 168 -2.85 -5.57 0.06
CA LEU A 168 -2.66 -5.75 -1.37
C LEU A 168 -1.32 -6.43 -1.66
N CYS A 169 -1.32 -7.36 -2.60
CA CYS A 169 -0.09 -7.97 -3.09
C CYS A 169 0.63 -7.03 -4.07
N GLU A 170 1.90 -6.71 -3.83
CA GLU A 170 2.71 -5.83 -4.71
C GLU A 170 2.80 -6.32 -6.16
N GLU A 171 2.62 -7.62 -6.40
CA GLU A 171 2.72 -8.20 -7.76
C GLU A 171 1.40 -8.18 -8.52
N CYS A 172 0.29 -8.46 -7.84
CA CYS A 172 -0.99 -8.67 -8.53
C CYS A 172 -2.09 -7.71 -8.14
N GLY A 173 -1.85 -6.79 -7.20
CA GLY A 173 -2.84 -5.84 -6.70
C GLY A 173 -3.97 -6.46 -5.88
N MET A 174 -4.16 -7.78 -5.93
CA MET A 174 -5.25 -8.46 -5.21
C MET A 174 -5.05 -8.40 -3.70
N PHE A 175 -6.14 -8.17 -2.97
CA PHE A 175 -6.22 -8.32 -1.52
C PHE A 175 -5.99 -9.79 -1.14
N SER A 176 -5.03 -10.02 -0.24
CA SER A 176 -4.57 -11.36 0.19
C SER A 176 -3.84 -11.21 1.53
N ARG A 177 -3.09 -12.22 1.95
CA ARG A 177 -2.17 -12.18 3.09
C ARG A 177 -0.72 -12.14 2.58
N PRO A 178 -0.25 -10.98 2.07
CA PRO A 178 1.09 -10.87 1.52
C PRO A 178 2.15 -11.15 2.60
N ARG A 179 3.30 -11.66 2.16
CA ARG A 179 4.44 -11.95 3.02
C ARG A 179 5.70 -11.41 2.39
N LYS A 180 6.65 -11.07 3.26
CA LYS A 180 8.01 -10.73 2.87
C LYS A 180 8.73 -11.97 2.32
N PHE A 181 9.11 -11.89 1.05
CA PHE A 181 9.90 -12.88 0.33
C PHE A 181 11.21 -12.25 -0.16
N THR A 182 12.27 -13.05 -0.18
CA THR A 182 13.59 -12.61 -0.68
C THR A 182 13.84 -13.24 -2.03
N ILE A 183 14.03 -12.42 -3.05
CA ILE A 183 14.46 -12.84 -4.38
C ILE A 183 15.99 -12.73 -4.41
N PHE A 184 16.65 -13.86 -4.65
CA PHE A 184 18.11 -13.94 -4.61
C PHE A 184 18.63 -14.73 -5.81
N TYR A 185 19.53 -14.11 -6.55
CA TYR A 185 20.30 -14.74 -7.62
C TYR A 185 21.78 -14.55 -7.34
N PHE A 186 22.53 -15.64 -7.37
CA PHE A 186 23.97 -15.66 -7.28
C PHE A 186 24.53 -16.26 -8.56
N TYR A 187 25.53 -15.60 -9.13
CA TYR A 187 26.28 -16.14 -10.25
C TYR A 187 27.78 -16.10 -9.94
N PHE A 188 28.47 -17.15 -10.38
CA PHE A 188 29.91 -17.29 -10.27
C PHE A 188 30.45 -17.83 -11.60
N LEU A 189 31.22 -16.98 -12.29
CA LEU A 189 32.12 -17.36 -13.35
C LEU A 189 33.54 -17.29 -12.76
N LEU A 190 34.46 -18.16 -13.17
CA LEU A 190 35.78 -18.40 -12.56
C LEU A 190 36.55 -17.17 -12.02
N VAL A 191 36.36 -15.99 -12.62
CA VAL A 191 36.97 -14.70 -12.21
C VAL A 191 35.98 -13.56 -11.95
N VAL A 192 34.68 -13.75 -12.19
CA VAL A 192 33.63 -12.74 -11.98
C VAL A 192 32.49 -13.36 -11.18
N TRP A 193 32.16 -12.73 -10.06
CA TRP A 193 31.05 -13.14 -9.23
C TRP A 193 30.18 -11.93 -8.92
N GLY A 194 28.89 -12.19 -8.75
CA GLY A 194 27.95 -11.16 -8.39
C GLY A 194 26.69 -11.77 -7.82
N TRP A 195 25.92 -10.91 -7.16
CA TRP A 195 24.63 -11.29 -6.63
C TRP A 195 23.63 -10.18 -6.83
N HIS A 196 22.38 -10.58 -7.01
CA HIS A 196 21.24 -9.69 -6.98
C HIS A 196 20.33 -10.16 -5.86
N SER A 197 19.96 -9.26 -4.97
CA SER A 197 19.03 -9.53 -3.88
C SER A 197 18.00 -8.42 -3.83
N SER A 198 16.73 -8.78 -3.79
CA SER A 198 15.64 -7.86 -3.52
C SER A 198 14.64 -8.50 -2.57
N VAL A 199 13.83 -7.66 -1.92
CA VAL A 199 12.78 -8.10 -1.01
C VAL A 199 11.45 -7.58 -1.53
N THR A 200 10.43 -8.42 -1.51
CA THR A 200 9.10 -8.09 -2.02
C THR A 200 8.03 -8.57 -1.04
N ASN A 201 6.92 -7.86 -0.97
CA ASN A 201 5.76 -8.23 -0.16
C ASN A 201 4.63 -8.76 -1.06
N ARG A 202 4.52 -10.09 -1.16
CA ARG A 202 3.66 -10.74 -2.17
C ARG A 202 2.81 -11.82 -1.55
N CYS A 203 1.67 -12.14 -2.17
CA CYS A 203 0.93 -13.33 -1.79
C CYS A 203 1.74 -14.61 -2.12
N PRO A 204 1.55 -15.69 -1.35
CA PRO A 204 2.26 -16.95 -1.59
C PRO A 204 2.06 -17.48 -3.02
N ALA A 205 0.88 -17.30 -3.61
CA ALA A 205 0.59 -17.73 -4.97
C ALA A 205 1.48 -17.04 -6.03
N CYS A 206 1.64 -15.71 -5.96
CA CYS A 206 2.50 -14.96 -6.88
C CYS A 206 3.99 -15.34 -6.73
N MET A 207 4.42 -15.67 -5.51
CA MET A 207 5.82 -16.02 -5.27
C MET A 207 6.22 -17.38 -5.88
N ARG A 208 5.27 -18.31 -6.11
CA ARG A 208 5.59 -19.67 -6.60
C ARG A 208 6.42 -19.67 -7.87
N GLY A 209 6.03 -18.88 -8.87
CA GLY A 209 6.76 -18.79 -10.15
C GLY A 209 8.19 -18.26 -9.99
N ASN A 210 8.36 -17.19 -9.20
CA ASN A 210 9.69 -16.63 -8.94
C ASN A 210 10.58 -17.54 -8.09
N ALA A 211 10.01 -18.28 -7.15
CA ALA A 211 10.75 -19.27 -6.36
C ALA A 211 11.31 -20.40 -7.25
N TRP A 212 10.56 -20.86 -8.26
CA TRP A 212 11.05 -21.81 -9.25
C TRP A 212 12.11 -21.22 -10.17
N LYS A 213 11.89 -20.00 -10.70
CA LYS A 213 12.91 -19.28 -11.49
C LYS A 213 14.21 -19.11 -10.70
N MET A 214 14.12 -18.78 -9.41
CA MET A 214 15.27 -18.72 -8.52
C MET A 214 15.97 -20.06 -8.35
N LEU A 215 15.21 -21.16 -8.18
CA LEU A 215 15.81 -22.48 -8.03
C LEU A 215 16.62 -22.84 -9.27
N PHE A 216 16.01 -22.73 -10.46
CA PHE A 216 16.68 -23.07 -11.72
C PHE A 216 17.82 -22.10 -12.05
N GLY A 217 17.64 -20.80 -11.81
CA GLY A 217 18.67 -19.79 -12.06
C GLY A 217 19.89 -19.92 -11.15
N ASN A 218 19.71 -20.34 -9.89
CA ASN A 218 20.82 -20.57 -8.96
C ASN A 218 21.44 -21.96 -9.04
N LEU A 219 20.76 -22.92 -9.69
CA LEU A 219 21.20 -24.32 -9.76
C LEU A 219 22.64 -24.49 -10.28
N PRO A 220 23.09 -23.78 -11.35
CA PRO A 220 24.46 -23.90 -11.85
C PRO A 220 25.53 -23.44 -10.85
N PHE A 221 25.18 -22.57 -9.91
CA PHE A 221 26.12 -21.91 -9.01
C PHE A 221 26.09 -22.45 -7.57
N VAL A 222 25.12 -23.31 -7.26
CA VAL A 222 24.89 -24.03 -5.98
C VAL A 222 24.60 -23.12 -4.76
N LEU A 223 25.31 -22.00 -4.60
CA LEU A 223 25.26 -21.15 -3.40
C LEU A 223 23.89 -20.48 -3.19
N GLY A 224 23.17 -20.14 -4.25
CA GLY A 224 21.83 -19.56 -4.14
C GLY A 224 20.70 -20.59 -3.99
N VAL A 225 20.98 -21.88 -4.17
CA VAL A 225 19.98 -22.97 -4.09
C VAL A 225 19.31 -23.05 -2.71
N PRO A 226 20.02 -22.97 -1.57
CA PRO A 226 19.39 -22.99 -0.25
C PRO A 226 18.33 -21.91 -0.07
N THR A 227 18.61 -20.68 -0.51
CA THR A 227 17.65 -19.56 -0.45
C THR A 227 16.42 -19.87 -1.29
N ALA A 228 16.58 -20.37 -2.52
CA ALA A 228 15.47 -20.74 -3.39
C ALA A 228 14.59 -21.86 -2.80
N VAL A 229 15.21 -22.89 -2.24
CA VAL A 229 14.51 -23.99 -1.56
C VAL A 229 13.70 -23.47 -0.37
N VAL A 230 14.27 -22.59 0.45
CA VAL A 230 13.54 -21.96 1.57
C VAL A 230 12.34 -21.16 1.06
N GLN A 231 12.49 -20.38 -0.02
CA GLN A 231 11.36 -19.63 -0.56
C GLN A 231 10.27 -20.54 -1.16
N LEU A 232 10.63 -21.67 -1.77
CA LEU A 232 9.67 -22.69 -2.21
C LEU A 232 8.85 -23.23 -1.03
N PHE A 233 9.51 -23.64 0.06
CA PHE A 233 8.78 -24.08 1.25
C PHE A 233 7.88 -22.99 1.82
N ARG A 234 8.34 -21.74 1.87
CA ARG A 234 7.55 -20.61 2.38
C ARG A 234 6.34 -20.29 1.50
N CYS A 235 6.43 -20.38 0.18
CA CYS A 235 5.31 -20.04 -0.71
C CYS A 235 4.27 -21.17 -0.84
N TYR A 236 4.67 -22.45 -0.71
CA TYR A 236 3.73 -23.57 -0.70
C TYR A 236 3.15 -23.84 0.70
N GLY A 237 3.92 -23.64 1.77
CA GLY A 237 3.47 -23.74 3.15
C GLY A 237 2.76 -22.49 3.68
N GLY A 238 2.87 -21.36 2.97
CA GLY A 238 2.32 -20.08 3.39
C GLY A 238 0.83 -19.87 3.12
N LYS A 239 0.10 -20.91 2.71
CA LYS A 239 -1.35 -20.81 2.41
C LYS A 239 -2.13 -20.29 3.62
N ILE A 240 -3.18 -19.53 3.34
CA ILE A 240 -4.17 -19.15 4.34
C ILE A 240 -4.88 -20.44 4.79
N THR A 241 -4.59 -20.87 6.02
CA THR A 241 -5.14 -22.10 6.63
C THR A 241 -5.79 -21.75 7.96
N GLY A 242 -6.86 -22.45 8.32
CA GLY A 242 -7.57 -22.21 9.58
C GLY A 242 -8.26 -20.86 9.71
N SER A 243 -8.40 -20.11 8.62
CA SER A 243 -9.10 -18.82 8.54
C SER A 243 -10.31 -18.94 7.63
N VAL A 244 -11.33 -18.13 7.87
CA VAL A 244 -12.50 -17.91 6.99
C VAL A 244 -12.09 -17.49 5.57
N ALA A 245 -10.93 -16.84 5.41
CA ALA A 245 -10.34 -16.49 4.13
C ALA A 245 -9.53 -17.64 3.48
N ALA A 246 -9.65 -18.88 3.99
CA ALA A 246 -9.02 -20.04 3.37
C ALA A 246 -9.48 -20.20 1.92
N GLY A 247 -8.53 -20.35 1.01
CA GLY A 247 -8.81 -20.43 -0.43
C GLY A 247 -8.86 -19.08 -1.16
N LEU A 248 -8.72 -17.94 -0.46
CA LEU A 248 -8.66 -16.61 -1.10
C LEU A 248 -7.54 -16.52 -2.14
N ASP A 249 -6.34 -17.02 -1.83
CA ASP A 249 -5.22 -17.04 -2.77
C ASP A 249 -5.50 -17.85 -4.04
N ASP A 250 -6.22 -18.97 -3.90
CA ASP A 250 -6.58 -19.82 -5.03
C ASP A 250 -7.73 -19.18 -5.84
N ALA A 251 -8.65 -18.44 -5.20
CA ALA A 251 -9.67 -17.64 -5.88
C ALA A 251 -9.03 -16.49 -6.68
N ASN A 252 -8.08 -15.76 -6.08
CA ASN A 252 -7.30 -14.71 -6.74
C ASN A 252 -6.53 -15.28 -7.95
N LEU A 253 -5.96 -16.48 -7.82
CA LEU A 253 -5.27 -17.15 -8.92
C LEU A 253 -6.23 -17.53 -10.06
N LYS A 254 -7.43 -18.03 -9.75
CA LYS A 254 -8.45 -18.34 -10.77
C LYS A 254 -8.91 -17.09 -11.51
N ALA A 255 -9.19 -16.01 -10.79
CA ALA A 255 -9.57 -14.73 -11.38
C ALA A 255 -8.53 -14.28 -12.41
N ARG A 256 -7.26 -14.22 -11.99
CA ARG A 256 -6.15 -13.81 -12.87
C ARG A 256 -5.96 -14.71 -14.09
N LYS A 257 -6.28 -16.00 -13.97
CA LYS A 257 -6.23 -16.97 -15.09
C LYS A 257 -7.45 -16.88 -16.01
N GLY A 258 -8.39 -15.98 -15.76
CA GLY A 258 -9.62 -15.82 -16.54
C GLY A 258 -10.77 -16.74 -16.13
N ASP A 259 -10.58 -17.62 -15.13
CA ASP A 259 -11.66 -18.44 -14.58
C ASP A 259 -12.46 -17.63 -13.54
N VAL A 260 -13.14 -16.59 -14.05
CA VAL A 260 -13.86 -15.61 -13.24
C VAL A 260 -15.07 -16.24 -12.56
N LEU A 261 -15.79 -17.14 -13.23
CA LEU A 261 -16.93 -17.83 -12.61
C LEU A 261 -16.50 -18.61 -11.35
N ALA A 262 -15.44 -19.42 -11.43
CA ALA A 262 -14.98 -20.17 -10.28
C ALA A 262 -14.37 -19.27 -9.19
N ALA A 263 -13.77 -18.14 -9.57
CA ALA A 263 -13.29 -17.13 -8.63
C ALA A 263 -14.46 -16.49 -7.86
N LEU A 264 -15.49 -16.01 -8.57
CA LEU A 264 -16.70 -15.42 -7.97
C LEU A 264 -17.42 -16.38 -7.02
N GLN A 265 -17.56 -17.65 -7.39
CA GLN A 265 -18.11 -18.68 -6.50
C GLN A 265 -17.25 -18.85 -5.23
N SER A 266 -15.92 -18.74 -5.36
CA SER A 266 -15.01 -18.88 -4.22
C SER A 266 -15.07 -17.66 -3.31
N TYR A 267 -15.10 -16.44 -3.87
CA TYR A 267 -15.31 -15.21 -3.10
C TYR A 267 -16.65 -15.20 -2.39
N GLY A 268 -17.73 -15.62 -3.06
CA GLY A 268 -19.07 -15.71 -2.47
C GLY A 268 -19.09 -16.58 -1.20
N ARG A 269 -18.47 -17.76 -1.23
CA ARG A 269 -18.37 -18.64 -0.04
C ARG A 269 -17.61 -17.99 1.12
N ILE A 270 -16.61 -17.15 0.84
CA ILE A 270 -15.88 -16.43 1.89
C ILE A 270 -16.75 -15.30 2.45
N LEU A 271 -17.41 -14.53 1.57
CA LEU A 271 -18.29 -13.42 1.95
C LEU A 271 -19.55 -13.88 2.71
N GLU A 272 -20.01 -15.11 2.51
CA GLU A 272 -21.07 -15.72 3.33
C GLU A 272 -20.67 -15.86 4.82
N GLN A 273 -19.37 -15.99 5.10
CA GLN A 273 -18.84 -16.11 6.46
C GLN A 273 -18.32 -14.78 7.00
N VAL A 274 -17.86 -13.90 6.10
CA VAL A 274 -17.27 -12.60 6.42
C VAL A 274 -17.98 -11.51 5.60
N PRO A 275 -19.16 -11.07 6.05
CA PRO A 275 -19.99 -10.16 5.26
C PRO A 275 -19.34 -8.77 5.08
N TRP A 276 -18.43 -8.38 5.97
CA TRP A 276 -17.67 -7.13 5.90
C TRP A 276 -16.24 -7.42 5.46
N SER A 277 -15.98 -7.22 4.18
CA SER A 277 -14.64 -7.30 3.60
C SER A 277 -14.58 -6.49 2.31
N ALA A 278 -14.22 -5.21 2.47
CA ALA A 278 -13.94 -4.31 1.36
C ALA A 278 -12.86 -4.88 0.43
N GLY A 279 -11.83 -5.52 1.00
CA GLY A 279 -10.74 -6.14 0.24
C GLY A 279 -11.20 -7.30 -0.67
N ILE A 280 -12.12 -8.17 -0.21
CA ILE A 280 -12.62 -9.27 -1.04
C ILE A 280 -13.61 -8.75 -2.10
N LYS A 281 -14.47 -7.78 -1.76
CA LYS A 281 -15.37 -7.13 -2.74
C LYS A 281 -14.60 -6.37 -3.81
N TYR A 282 -13.46 -5.78 -3.44
CA TYR A 282 -12.49 -5.23 -4.38
C TYR A 282 -11.90 -6.29 -5.32
N ASN A 283 -11.52 -7.48 -4.80
CA ASN A 283 -11.06 -8.57 -5.66
C ASN A 283 -12.14 -9.08 -6.63
N VAL A 284 -13.42 -9.08 -6.20
CA VAL A 284 -14.56 -9.38 -7.08
C VAL A 284 -14.63 -8.37 -8.21
N ALA A 285 -14.51 -7.07 -7.91
CA ALA A 285 -14.50 -6.02 -8.91
C ALA A 285 -13.35 -6.18 -9.92
N LEU A 286 -12.12 -6.43 -9.44
CA LEU A 286 -10.97 -6.68 -10.33
C LEU A 286 -11.21 -7.86 -11.28
N ALA A 287 -11.81 -8.95 -10.79
CA ALA A 287 -12.14 -10.10 -11.61
C ALA A 287 -13.19 -9.78 -12.69
N LEU A 288 -14.16 -8.92 -12.37
CA LEU A 288 -15.22 -8.47 -13.29
C LEU A 288 -14.68 -7.48 -14.34
N LEU A 289 -13.81 -6.56 -13.93
CA LEU A 289 -13.11 -5.64 -14.84
C LEU A 289 -12.28 -6.40 -15.88
N GLN A 290 -11.63 -7.50 -15.49
CA GLN A 290 -10.90 -8.36 -16.43
C GLN A 290 -11.80 -8.96 -17.53
N GLN A 291 -13.12 -9.04 -17.32
CA GLN A 291 -14.10 -9.51 -18.28
C GLN A 291 -14.91 -8.38 -18.92
N ASN A 292 -14.52 -7.13 -18.69
CA ASN A 292 -15.24 -5.94 -19.16
C ASN A 292 -16.71 -5.89 -18.66
N GLU A 293 -16.99 -6.46 -17.48
CA GLU A 293 -18.30 -6.40 -16.83
C GLU A 293 -18.39 -5.17 -15.90
N ILE A 294 -18.36 -3.98 -16.52
CA ILE A 294 -18.14 -2.69 -15.83
C ILE A 294 -19.24 -2.37 -14.81
N GLU A 295 -20.52 -2.59 -15.15
CA GLU A 295 -21.64 -2.32 -14.24
C GLU A 295 -21.57 -3.17 -12.96
N ARG A 296 -21.20 -4.44 -13.11
CA ARG A 296 -21.09 -5.36 -11.97
C ARG A 296 -19.83 -5.06 -11.15
N ALA A 297 -18.75 -4.62 -11.80
CA ALA A 297 -17.55 -4.15 -11.12
C ALA A 297 -17.85 -2.90 -10.28
N ALA A 298 -18.55 -1.91 -10.87
CA ALA A 298 -18.98 -0.70 -10.19
C ALA A 298 -19.83 -1.02 -8.94
N GLU A 299 -20.79 -1.93 -9.06
CA GLU A 299 -21.60 -2.36 -7.91
C GLU A 299 -20.74 -3.03 -6.83
N SER A 300 -19.79 -3.88 -7.22
CA SER A 300 -18.88 -4.54 -6.27
C SER A 300 -17.97 -3.54 -5.54
N LEU A 301 -17.50 -2.49 -6.23
CA LEU A 301 -16.71 -1.40 -5.64
C LEU A 301 -17.56 -0.51 -4.71
N ARG A 302 -18.81 -0.20 -5.09
CA ARG A 302 -19.76 0.47 -4.19
C ARG A 302 -19.99 -0.34 -2.91
N LEU A 303 -20.15 -1.66 -3.03
CA LEU A 303 -20.26 -2.55 -1.88
C LEU A 303 -18.98 -2.57 -1.04
N ALA A 304 -17.80 -2.47 -1.65
CA ALA A 304 -16.54 -2.34 -0.91
C ALA A 304 -16.48 -1.02 -0.13
N LEU A 305 -16.92 0.10 -0.72
CA LEU A 305 -16.99 1.39 -0.04
C LEU A 305 -18.09 1.44 1.04
N LYS A 306 -19.17 0.66 0.90
CA LYS A 306 -20.16 0.48 1.99
C LYS A 306 -19.60 -0.29 3.19
N ASP A 307 -18.64 -1.17 2.98
CA ASP A 307 -17.93 -1.84 4.08
C ASP A 307 -16.85 -0.93 4.68
N CYS A 308 -16.22 -0.10 3.86
CA CYS A 308 -15.11 0.76 4.24
C CYS A 308 -15.12 2.04 3.39
N ALA A 309 -15.74 3.11 3.89
CA ALA A 309 -15.96 4.34 3.11
C ALA A 309 -14.66 4.97 2.59
N ASN A 310 -13.55 4.78 3.32
CA ASN A 310 -12.24 5.32 2.99
C ASN A 310 -11.29 4.29 2.36
N TYR A 311 -11.80 3.20 1.76
CA TYR A 311 -10.97 2.18 1.12
C TYR A 311 -10.33 2.70 -0.18
N ALA A 312 -9.19 3.37 -0.03
CA ALA A 312 -8.46 4.04 -1.10
C ALA A 312 -8.23 3.19 -2.36
N PRO A 313 -7.94 1.87 -2.26
CA PRO A 313 -7.78 1.04 -3.46
C PRO A 313 -9.01 0.96 -4.36
N ALA A 314 -10.23 1.09 -3.81
CA ALA A 314 -11.46 1.01 -4.60
C ALA A 314 -11.86 2.32 -5.27
N TYR A 315 -11.45 3.47 -4.71
CA TYR A 315 -11.82 4.80 -5.20
C TYR A 315 -11.49 5.03 -6.69
N PRO A 316 -10.23 4.91 -7.15
CA PRO A 316 -9.90 5.22 -8.54
C PRO A 316 -10.54 4.22 -9.52
N LEU A 317 -10.77 2.97 -9.10
CA LEU A 317 -11.47 2.00 -9.93
C LEU A 317 -12.95 2.35 -10.11
N LEU A 318 -13.60 2.86 -9.06
CA LEU A 318 -15.01 3.24 -9.13
C LEU A 318 -15.19 4.52 -9.96
N VAL A 319 -14.26 5.47 -9.84
CA VAL A 319 -14.17 6.62 -10.74
C VAL A 319 -14.11 6.16 -12.20
N GLY A 320 -13.14 5.29 -12.54
CA GLY A 320 -13.01 4.75 -13.90
C GLY A 320 -14.27 4.02 -14.39
N CYS A 321 -14.93 3.26 -13.51
CA CYS A 321 -16.20 2.62 -13.86
C CYS A 321 -17.31 3.65 -14.16
N TYR A 322 -17.44 4.72 -13.36
CA TYR A 322 -18.45 5.75 -13.60
C TYR A 322 -18.16 6.57 -14.85
N ASP A 323 -16.90 6.85 -15.14
CA ASP A 323 -16.49 7.48 -16.38
C ASP A 323 -16.89 6.63 -17.60
N GLU A 324 -16.59 5.33 -17.58
CA GLU A 324 -16.94 4.41 -18.67
C GLU A 324 -18.46 4.23 -18.85
N LEU A 325 -19.22 4.25 -17.76
CA LEU A 325 -20.68 4.14 -17.79
C LEU A 325 -21.39 5.47 -18.11
N GLY A 326 -20.68 6.60 -18.04
CA GLY A 326 -21.26 7.93 -18.20
C GLY A 326 -22.11 8.40 -17.00
N GLU A 327 -21.88 7.83 -15.82
CA GLU A 327 -22.65 8.05 -14.58
C GLU A 327 -22.14 9.31 -13.85
N GLN A 328 -22.29 10.47 -14.48
CA GLN A 328 -21.69 11.74 -14.06
C GLN A 328 -22.17 12.23 -12.68
N ASP A 329 -23.44 11.99 -12.35
CA ASP A 329 -24.00 12.39 -11.06
C ASP A 329 -23.35 11.59 -9.90
N GLN A 330 -23.16 10.28 -10.08
CA GLN A 330 -22.49 9.42 -9.10
C GLN A 330 -21.01 9.76 -9.00
N LEU A 331 -20.33 10.05 -10.11
CA LEU A 331 -18.94 10.47 -10.12
C LEU A 331 -18.74 11.78 -9.35
N THR A 332 -19.59 12.78 -9.61
CA THR A 332 -19.52 14.09 -8.95
C THR A 332 -19.71 13.95 -7.44
N GLU A 333 -20.68 13.16 -7.00
CA GLU A 333 -20.88 12.91 -5.56
C GLU A 333 -19.72 12.13 -4.94
N LEU A 334 -19.18 11.12 -5.64
CA LEU A 334 -18.04 10.35 -5.16
C LEU A 334 -16.79 11.24 -4.96
N ARG A 335 -16.47 12.08 -5.94
CA ARG A 335 -15.38 13.06 -5.86
C ARG A 335 -15.57 14.05 -4.71
N ARG A 336 -16.80 14.58 -4.57
CA ARG A 336 -17.16 15.49 -3.47
C ARG A 336 -16.92 14.86 -2.09
N VAL A 337 -17.30 13.60 -1.89
CA VAL A 337 -17.07 12.87 -0.61
C VAL A 337 -15.59 12.65 -0.33
N TRP A 338 -14.79 12.43 -1.38
CA TRP A 338 -13.35 12.20 -1.26
C TRP A 338 -12.51 13.48 -1.24
N GLY A 339 -13.14 14.65 -1.40
CA GLY A 339 -12.44 15.94 -1.46
C GLY A 339 -11.56 16.07 -2.70
N ASP A 340 -11.90 15.36 -3.78
CA ASP A 340 -11.28 15.46 -5.09
C ASP A 340 -12.01 16.55 -5.87
N ASP A 341 -11.46 17.77 -5.86
CA ASP A 341 -12.08 18.95 -6.48
C ASP A 341 -11.99 18.93 -8.02
N GLY A 342 -11.45 17.86 -8.64
CA GLY A 342 -11.41 17.70 -10.10
C GLY A 342 -10.44 18.62 -10.83
N ASP A 343 -9.61 19.38 -10.12
CA ASP A 343 -8.63 20.33 -10.64
C ASP A 343 -7.20 19.73 -10.72
N GLU A 344 -7.08 18.43 -10.98
CA GLU A 344 -5.83 17.83 -11.46
C GLU A 344 -6.01 17.40 -12.92
N GLU A 345 -5.84 18.35 -13.84
CA GLU A 345 -5.33 18.00 -15.17
C GLU A 345 -3.98 17.33 -14.93
N GLU A 346 -3.92 16.00 -15.11
CA GLU A 346 -2.64 15.31 -15.25
C GLU A 346 -1.80 16.12 -16.25
N PRO A 347 -0.54 16.48 -15.93
CA PRO A 347 0.31 17.12 -16.91
C PRO A 347 0.43 16.17 -18.10
N SER A 348 -0.18 16.56 -19.21
CA SER A 348 -0.08 15.87 -20.48
C SER A 348 1.40 15.76 -20.84
N VAL A 349 1.93 14.54 -20.75
CA VAL A 349 3.24 14.23 -21.28
C VAL A 349 3.09 14.15 -22.80
N GLU A 350 3.07 15.32 -23.44
CA GLU A 350 3.27 15.42 -24.89
C GLU A 350 4.70 14.96 -25.19
N GLY A 351 4.82 13.75 -25.72
CA GLY A 351 6.11 13.18 -26.10
C GLY A 351 6.04 11.73 -26.58
N GLU A 352 5.06 11.37 -27.40
CA GLU A 352 5.14 10.14 -28.18
C GLU A 352 6.24 10.27 -29.25
N PRO A 353 7.04 9.22 -29.45
CA PRO A 353 7.25 8.71 -30.77
C PRO A 353 6.56 7.36 -30.88
N GLU A 354 5.69 7.26 -31.88
CA GLU A 354 4.95 6.09 -32.32
C GLU A 354 5.76 4.78 -32.18
N ASN A 355 5.22 3.80 -31.46
CA ASN A 355 5.44 2.41 -31.83
C ASN A 355 4.29 1.49 -31.43
N SER A 356 3.61 1.04 -32.49
CA SER A 356 2.69 -0.09 -32.66
C SER A 356 2.35 -0.97 -31.44
N GLY A 357 1.03 -1.11 -31.22
CA GLY A 357 0.44 -1.87 -30.14
C GLY A 357 0.77 -3.36 -30.11
N ALA A 358 0.88 -3.88 -28.89
CA ALA A 358 0.70 -5.29 -28.57
C ALA A 358 0.29 -5.41 -27.10
N VAL A 359 -0.91 -5.96 -26.89
CA VAL A 359 -1.44 -6.47 -25.62
C VAL A 359 -0.43 -7.46 -24.99
N PRO A 360 -0.17 -7.48 -23.67
CA PRO A 360 0.65 -8.52 -23.07
C PRO A 360 -0.08 -9.87 -23.17
N GLY A 361 0.30 -10.64 -24.19
CA GLY A 361 -0.17 -12.01 -24.41
C GLY A 361 0.30 -12.95 -23.30
N SER A 362 -0.52 -13.97 -23.09
CA SER A 362 -0.24 -15.16 -22.31
C SER A 362 1.17 -15.70 -22.57
N LEU A 363 1.92 -15.93 -21.49
CA LEU A 363 3.09 -16.79 -21.53
C LEU A 363 2.58 -18.23 -21.67
N ASP A 364 2.47 -18.70 -22.90
CA ASP A 364 2.37 -20.12 -23.19
C ASP A 364 3.73 -20.76 -22.93
N ASP A 365 3.71 -21.76 -22.04
CA ASP A 365 4.72 -22.78 -21.90
C ASP A 365 4.76 -23.59 -23.19
N ASP A 366 5.82 -23.48 -23.99
CA ASP A 366 6.39 -24.54 -24.84
C ASP A 366 7.55 -23.96 -25.65
N ASP A 367 8.79 -24.23 -25.20
CA ASP A 367 9.83 -24.73 -26.11
C ASP A 367 11.07 -25.16 -25.33
N ALA A 368 11.08 -26.46 -25.07
CA ALA A 368 12.20 -27.27 -24.69
C ALA A 368 13.21 -27.38 -25.85
N TRP A 369 14.50 -27.19 -25.54
CA TRP A 369 15.66 -27.82 -26.20
C TRP A 369 15.68 -27.91 -27.74
N GLY A 370 16.45 -27.03 -28.38
CA GLY A 370 16.73 -27.13 -29.83
C GLY A 370 17.98 -26.39 -30.32
N ARG A 371 19.15 -27.05 -30.13
CA ARG A 371 20.50 -26.80 -30.70
C ARG A 371 21.37 -25.69 -30.13
#